data_AF-A0A497LJI1-F1
#
_entry.id   AF-A0A497LJI1-F1
#
_cell.length_a   1.000
_cell.length_b   1.000
_cell.length_c   1.000
_cell.angle_alpha   90.00
_cell.angle_beta   90.00
_cell.angle_gamma   90.00
#
_symmetry.space_group_name_H-M   'P 1'
#
loop_
_entity.id
_entity.type
_entity.pdbx_description
1 polymer ?
#
loop_
_entity_poly.entity_id
_entity_poly.type
_entity_poly.pdbx_seq_one_letter_code
_entity_poly.pdbx_strand_id
1 'polypeptide(L)'
;MNFFDFAWSTTLQMTKKTPNELKILLHDDLRYPYLGKDSRGYVLHLVKPKKLDKENVSFQGLRFNLHNQLHKKIIWYLFKSSVYHLSMHSLLSDFSSYSKWARRKQLSLSTFVVSLLEDVIINKHLGSSFPWTIPEIAYANAISYFRMKNVEELPNNASRVMASALTKYNVGKVKGTLKDELLTDVEAITSVLEKVAENPTLDERISAANK
;
A
#
# COMPACT_ATOMS: atom_id res chain seq x y z
N MET A 1 19.72 14.88 2.63
CA MET A 1 18.76 14.73 1.51
C MET A 1 17.36 15.07 2.03
N ASN A 2 16.63 15.93 1.33
CA ASN A 2 15.26 16.29 1.72
C ASN A 2 14.23 15.27 1.17
N PHE A 3 12.95 15.39 1.54
CA PHE A 3 11.89 14.47 1.10
C PHE A 3 11.68 14.48 -0.42
N PHE A 4 11.77 15.65 -1.06
CA PHE A 4 11.54 15.79 -2.49
C PHE A 4 12.68 15.15 -3.29
N ASP A 5 13.93 15.46 -2.95
CA ASP A 5 15.13 14.89 -3.58
C ASP A 5 15.13 13.37 -3.47
N PHE A 6 14.79 12.84 -2.28
CA PHE A 6 14.68 11.41 -2.07
C PHE A 6 13.59 10.80 -2.96
N ALA A 7 12.39 11.38 -2.96
CA ALA A 7 11.28 10.87 -3.74
C ALA A 7 11.62 10.86 -5.24
N TRP A 8 12.21 11.94 -5.75
CA TRP A 8 12.53 12.06 -7.17
C TRP A 8 13.65 11.10 -7.59
N SER A 9 14.77 11.08 -6.88
CA SER A 9 15.91 10.19 -7.18
C SER A 9 15.51 8.71 -7.11
N THR A 10 14.76 8.32 -6.08
CA THR A 10 14.28 6.94 -5.90
C THR A 10 13.29 6.54 -6.98
N THR A 11 12.29 7.39 -7.26
CA THR A 11 11.27 7.09 -8.28
C THR A 11 11.92 6.95 -9.66
N LEU A 12 12.86 7.84 -10.00
CA LEU A 12 13.64 7.74 -11.23
C LEU A 12 14.47 6.44 -11.27
N GLN A 13 15.12 6.07 -10.17
CA GLN A 13 15.91 4.85 -10.09
C GLN A 13 15.05 3.61 -10.35
N MET A 14 13.85 3.54 -9.76
CA MET A 14 12.96 2.38 -9.81
C MET A 14 12.16 2.29 -11.11
N THR A 15 11.68 3.42 -11.63
CA THR A 15 10.72 3.46 -12.75
C THR A 15 11.32 3.87 -14.07
N LYS A 16 12.50 4.52 -14.06
CA LYS A 16 13.14 5.19 -15.21
C LYS A 16 12.28 6.30 -15.86
N LYS A 17 11.15 6.67 -15.26
CA LYS A 17 10.25 7.71 -15.78
C LYS A 17 10.81 9.10 -15.55
N THR A 18 10.65 9.95 -16.55
CA THR A 18 11.09 11.34 -16.55
C THR A 18 10.00 12.28 -16.02
N PRO A 19 10.30 13.57 -15.72
CA PRO A 19 9.29 14.55 -15.28
C PRO A 19 8.12 14.76 -16.26
N ASN A 20 8.26 14.34 -17.52
CA ASN A 20 7.21 14.44 -18.53
C ASN A 20 6.20 13.28 -18.45
N GLU A 21 6.57 12.16 -17.82
CA GLU A 21 5.76 10.94 -17.74
C GLU A 21 5.18 10.69 -16.35
N LEU A 22 5.76 11.34 -15.33
CA LEU A 22 5.38 11.20 -13.93
C LEU A 22 5.56 12.52 -13.19
N LYS A 23 4.66 12.82 -12.26
CA LYS A 23 4.77 13.98 -11.36
C LYS A 23 4.84 13.52 -9.92
N ILE A 24 5.64 14.22 -9.11
CA ILE A 24 5.65 14.07 -7.65
C ILE A 24 5.20 15.38 -7.03
N LEU A 25 4.19 15.31 -6.17
CA LEU A 25 3.67 16.44 -5.40
C LEU A 25 3.79 16.12 -3.90
N LEU A 26 4.34 17.07 -3.13
CA LEU A 26 4.45 16.94 -1.67
C LEU A 26 3.45 17.83 -0.96
N HIS A 27 2.61 17.19 -0.13
CA HIS A 27 1.46 17.79 0.53
C HIS A 27 1.65 17.78 2.06
N ASP A 28 1.29 18.87 2.73
CA ASP A 28 1.17 18.92 4.21
C ASP A 28 -0.28 19.05 4.70
N ASP A 29 -1.23 19.18 3.78
CA ASP A 29 -2.66 19.23 4.02
C ASP A 29 -3.32 17.84 3.91
N LEU A 30 -2.75 16.95 3.10
CA LEU A 30 -3.21 15.57 2.95
C LEU A 30 -2.84 14.68 4.15
N ARG A 31 -3.76 13.79 4.52
CA ARG A 31 -3.53 12.81 5.58
C ARG A 31 -2.72 11.60 5.12
N TYR A 32 -2.96 11.09 3.91
CA TYR A 32 -2.34 9.88 3.38
C TYR A 32 -1.84 10.10 1.95
N PRO A 33 -0.74 9.43 1.55
CA PRO A 33 -0.29 9.48 0.17
C PRO A 33 -1.27 8.70 -0.73
N TYR A 34 -1.38 9.11 -1.99
CA TYR A 34 -2.21 8.39 -2.97
C TYR A 34 -1.65 8.53 -4.39
N LEU A 35 -2.06 7.62 -5.26
CA LEU A 35 -1.74 7.68 -6.69
C LEU A 35 -2.87 8.39 -7.45
N GLY A 36 -2.53 9.51 -8.08
CA GLY A 36 -3.39 10.20 -9.03
C GLY A 36 -2.99 9.90 -10.48
N LYS A 37 -3.81 10.35 -11.42
CA LYS A 37 -3.50 10.31 -12.85
C LYS A 37 -4.03 11.60 -13.50
N ASP A 38 -3.22 12.21 -14.35
CA ASP A 38 -3.62 13.36 -15.18
C ASP A 38 -3.38 13.06 -16.67
N SER A 39 -3.53 14.08 -17.52
CA SER A 39 -3.34 13.94 -18.97
C SER A 39 -1.93 13.56 -19.40
N ARG A 40 -0.92 13.69 -18.53
CA ARG A 40 0.48 13.37 -18.80
C ARG A 40 0.93 12.05 -18.20
N GLY A 41 0.21 11.51 -17.22
CA GLY A 41 0.52 10.21 -16.63
C GLY A 41 0.19 10.13 -15.15
N TYR A 42 0.91 9.29 -14.43
CA TYR A 42 0.72 9.10 -13.00
C TYR A 42 1.25 10.29 -12.20
N VAL A 43 0.53 10.63 -11.13
CA VAL A 43 0.90 11.68 -10.17
C VAL A 43 1.03 11.04 -8.78
N LEU A 44 2.23 11.05 -8.23
CA LEU A 44 2.50 10.59 -6.88
C LEU A 44 2.20 11.73 -5.91
N HIS A 45 1.05 11.66 -5.24
CA HIS A 45 0.71 12.57 -4.15
C HIS A 45 1.31 12.02 -2.87
N LEU A 46 2.50 12.51 -2.51
CA LEU A 46 3.21 12.15 -1.30
C LEU A 46 2.91 13.16 -0.19
N VAL A 47 2.98 12.70 1.06
CA VAL A 47 2.76 13.55 2.23
C VAL A 47 4.09 13.87 2.90
N LYS A 48 4.24 15.09 3.42
CA LYS A 48 5.34 15.50 4.29
C LYS A 48 4.81 15.79 5.70
N PRO A 49 5.64 15.72 6.76
CA PRO A 49 5.20 16.02 8.11
C PRO A 49 4.64 17.44 8.23
N LYS A 50 3.41 17.56 8.77
CA LYS A 50 2.76 18.84 9.06
C LYS A 50 3.14 19.31 10.45
N LYS A 51 3.66 20.53 10.58
CA LYS A 51 4.00 21.12 11.88
C LYS A 51 2.73 21.31 12.73
N LEU A 52 2.76 20.86 13.99
CA LEU A 52 1.71 21.11 14.97
C LEU A 52 2.14 22.18 15.96
N ASP A 53 3.37 22.07 16.45
CA ASP A 53 3.99 23.04 17.36
C ASP A 53 5.52 23.05 17.14
N LYS A 54 6.30 23.59 18.09
CA LYS A 54 7.76 23.67 17.97
C LYS A 54 8.43 22.29 17.92
N GLU A 55 7.86 21.30 18.59
CA GLU A 55 8.48 19.99 18.80
C GLU A 55 7.74 18.88 18.06
N ASN A 56 6.45 19.06 17.76
CA ASN A 56 5.60 18.00 17.25
C ASN A 56 5.15 18.23 15.81
N VAL A 57 5.00 17.11 15.10
CA VAL A 57 4.44 17.04 13.75
C VAL A 57 3.32 15.99 13.69
N SER A 58 2.37 16.21 12.78
CA SER A 58 1.42 15.21 12.34
C SER A 58 1.93 14.59 11.04
N PHE A 59 1.93 13.26 10.96
CA PHE A 59 2.31 12.54 9.76
C PHE A 59 1.51 11.25 9.64
N GLN A 60 0.81 11.06 8.52
CA GLN A 60 -0.01 9.87 8.24
C GLN A 60 -1.04 9.51 9.34
N GLY A 61 -1.58 10.55 10.00
CA GLY A 61 -2.54 10.40 11.09
C GLY A 61 -1.93 10.00 12.44
N LEU A 62 -0.61 10.12 12.59
CA LEU A 62 0.13 9.92 13.83
C LEU A 62 0.80 11.22 14.27
N ARG A 63 0.98 11.41 15.58
CA ARG A 63 1.72 12.53 16.17
C ARG A 63 3.13 12.07 16.53
N PHE A 64 4.13 12.86 16.17
CA PHE A 64 5.53 12.57 16.41
C PHE A 64 6.26 13.77 17.02
N ASN A 65 7.09 13.52 18.03
CA ASN A 65 8.02 14.48 18.61
C ASN A 65 9.38 14.45 17.86
N LEU A 66 9.82 15.59 17.33
CA LEU A 66 11.05 15.81 16.56
C LEU A 66 12.33 15.91 17.43
N HIS A 67 12.26 15.84 18.75
CA HIS A 67 13.43 15.62 19.60
C HIS A 67 13.73 14.12 19.79
N ASN A 68 12.75 13.25 19.52
CA ASN A 68 12.91 11.80 19.61
C ASN A 68 13.48 11.23 18.28
N GLN A 69 14.65 10.60 18.34
CA GLN A 69 15.32 10.02 17.17
C GLN A 69 14.55 8.84 16.56
N LEU A 70 13.88 8.02 17.39
CA LEU A 70 13.04 6.94 16.92
C LEU A 70 11.86 7.49 16.11
N HIS A 71 11.22 8.57 16.57
CA HIS A 71 10.13 9.20 15.83
C HIS A 71 10.57 9.75 14.46
N LYS A 72 11.74 10.38 14.39
CA LYS A 72 12.32 10.80 13.10
C LYS A 72 12.53 9.61 12.15
N LYS A 73 13.03 8.49 12.69
CA LYS A 73 13.22 7.26 11.93
C LYS A 73 11.89 6.71 11.41
N ILE A 74 10.84 6.70 12.24
CA ILE A 74 9.50 6.25 11.85
C ILE A 74 8.96 7.11 10.70
N ILE A 75 9.04 8.44 10.81
CA ILE A 75 8.62 9.36 9.75
C ILE A 75 9.32 9.02 8.43
N TRP A 76 10.65 8.84 8.47
CA TRP A 76 11.41 8.49 7.28
C TRP A 76 11.01 7.15 6.69
N TYR A 77 10.82 6.12 7.52
CA TYR A 77 10.48 4.78 7.05
C TYR A 77 9.10 4.77 6.38
N LEU A 78 8.12 5.43 6.99
CA LEU A 78 6.78 5.58 6.42
C LEU A 78 6.81 6.39 5.11
N PHE A 79 7.59 7.47 5.05
CA PHE A 79 7.74 8.25 3.82
C PHE A 79 8.37 7.42 2.70
N LYS A 80 9.49 6.74 2.99
CA LYS A 80 10.19 5.89 2.04
C LYS A 80 9.31 4.77 1.50
N SER A 81 8.61 4.05 2.39
CA SER A 81 7.66 3.02 1.99
C SER A 81 6.58 3.57 1.04
N SER A 82 6.08 4.77 1.31
CA SER A 82 5.10 5.45 0.43
C SER A 82 5.69 5.74 -0.96
N VAL A 83 6.94 6.21 -1.02
CA VAL A 83 7.66 6.44 -2.28
C VAL A 83 7.81 5.14 -3.06
N TYR A 84 8.30 4.07 -2.41
CA TYR A 84 8.53 2.78 -3.06
C TYR A 84 7.24 2.21 -3.63
N HIS A 85 6.18 2.19 -2.81
CA HIS A 85 4.90 1.60 -3.17
C HIS A 85 4.23 2.35 -4.34
N LEU A 86 4.12 3.67 -4.25
CA LEU A 86 3.50 4.46 -5.32
C LEU A 86 4.36 4.48 -6.60
N SER A 87 5.69 4.45 -6.48
CA SER A 87 6.59 4.31 -7.63
C SER A 87 6.29 3.02 -8.39
N MET A 88 6.10 1.91 -7.67
CA MET A 88 5.84 0.64 -8.32
C MET A 88 4.45 0.57 -8.95
N HIS A 89 3.41 1.09 -8.30
CA HIS A 89 2.10 1.20 -8.96
C HIS A 89 2.19 2.03 -10.24
N SER A 90 2.97 3.11 -10.22
CA SER A 90 3.12 3.94 -11.42
C SER A 90 3.76 3.20 -12.60
N LEU A 91 4.50 2.12 -12.34
CA LEU A 91 5.17 1.30 -13.35
C LEU A 91 4.33 0.08 -13.76
N LEU A 92 3.74 -0.63 -12.80
CA LEU A 92 3.18 -1.97 -13.01
C LEU A 92 1.65 -2.02 -13.03
N SER A 93 0.98 -1.06 -12.40
CA SER A 93 -0.47 -1.11 -12.26
C SER A 93 -1.16 -0.44 -13.43
N ASP A 94 -2.21 -1.11 -13.92
CA ASP A 94 -3.23 -0.53 -14.79
C ASP A 94 -4.63 -0.86 -14.27
N PHE A 95 -5.14 0.00 -13.39
CA PHE A 95 -6.47 -0.14 -12.82
C PHE A 95 -7.60 -0.11 -13.87
N SER A 96 -7.35 0.47 -15.06
CA SER A 96 -8.36 0.55 -16.12
C SER A 96 -8.69 -0.81 -16.74
N SER A 97 -7.74 -1.76 -16.68
CA SER A 97 -7.91 -3.13 -17.14
C SER A 97 -9.00 -3.90 -16.36
N TYR A 98 -9.32 -3.49 -15.12
CA TYR A 98 -10.37 -4.11 -14.30
C TYR A 98 -11.77 -3.52 -14.54
N SER A 99 -11.91 -2.48 -15.38
CA SER A 99 -13.17 -1.73 -15.55
C SER A 99 -14.36 -2.60 -15.98
N LYS A 100 -14.14 -3.59 -16.85
CA LYS A 100 -15.18 -4.54 -17.26
C LYS A 100 -15.57 -5.47 -16.14
N TRP A 101 -14.59 -6.00 -15.40
CA TRP A 101 -14.81 -6.91 -14.27
C TRP A 101 -15.53 -6.22 -13.10
N ALA A 102 -15.15 -4.99 -12.79
CA ALA A 102 -15.74 -4.23 -11.68
C ALA A 102 -17.18 -3.75 -11.95
N ARG A 103 -17.63 -3.80 -13.22
CA ARG A 103 -18.94 -3.31 -13.63
C ARG A 103 -20.06 -4.05 -12.88
N ARG A 104 -20.97 -3.29 -12.24
CA ARG A 104 -22.10 -3.79 -11.42
C ARG A 104 -21.71 -4.49 -10.12
N LYS A 105 -20.43 -4.55 -9.75
CA LYS A 105 -19.99 -5.04 -8.42
C LYS A 105 -20.07 -3.92 -7.39
N GLN A 106 -20.13 -4.28 -6.11
CA GLN A 106 -20.06 -3.32 -5.02
C GLN A 106 -18.71 -2.59 -5.07
N LEU A 107 -18.74 -1.26 -5.14
CA LEU A 107 -17.55 -0.43 -5.36
C LEU A 107 -16.47 -0.67 -4.30
N SER A 108 -16.83 -0.71 -3.03
CA SER A 108 -15.87 -0.91 -1.93
C SER A 108 -15.16 -2.27 -2.02
N LEU A 109 -15.89 -3.32 -2.37
CA LEU A 109 -15.34 -4.66 -2.49
C LEU A 109 -14.47 -4.79 -3.75
N SER A 110 -14.93 -4.27 -4.90
CA SER A 110 -14.15 -4.33 -6.13
C SER A 110 -12.87 -3.51 -6.03
N THR A 111 -12.92 -2.32 -5.40
CA THR A 111 -11.71 -1.55 -5.10
C THR A 111 -10.76 -2.33 -4.19
N PHE A 112 -11.26 -2.94 -3.11
CA PHE A 112 -10.40 -3.73 -2.22
C PHE A 112 -9.71 -4.89 -2.94
N VAL A 113 -10.46 -5.68 -3.71
CA VAL A 113 -9.92 -6.84 -4.43
C VAL A 113 -8.85 -6.41 -5.42
N VAL A 114 -9.13 -5.38 -6.23
CA VAL A 114 -8.17 -4.88 -7.22
C VAL A 114 -6.93 -4.31 -6.54
N SER A 115 -7.09 -3.51 -5.49
CA SER A 115 -5.96 -2.98 -4.73
C SER A 115 -5.11 -4.10 -4.13
N LEU A 116 -5.71 -5.12 -3.51
CA LEU A 116 -4.98 -6.22 -2.92
C LEU A 116 -4.20 -7.03 -3.97
N LEU A 117 -4.81 -7.31 -5.12
CA LEU A 117 -4.16 -8.02 -6.23
C LEU A 117 -2.95 -7.25 -6.79
N GLU A 118 -3.09 -5.93 -6.96
CA GLU A 118 -1.99 -5.09 -7.42
C GLU A 118 -0.88 -4.98 -6.36
N ASP A 119 -1.24 -4.84 -5.09
CA ASP A 119 -0.30 -4.77 -3.96
C ASP A 119 0.54 -6.06 -3.85
N VAL A 120 -0.04 -7.25 -4.03
CA VAL A 120 0.71 -8.52 -3.93
C VAL A 120 1.74 -8.67 -5.05
N ILE A 121 1.39 -8.24 -6.26
CA ILE A 121 2.30 -8.24 -7.42
C ILE A 121 3.44 -7.24 -7.19
N ILE A 122 3.10 -6.04 -6.70
CA ILE A 122 4.09 -5.01 -6.40
C ILE A 122 5.03 -5.44 -5.28
N ASN A 123 4.52 -6.01 -4.20
CA ASN A 123 5.35 -6.47 -3.08
C ASN A 123 6.32 -7.57 -3.51
N LYS A 124 5.88 -8.52 -4.36
CA LYS A 124 6.78 -9.52 -4.95
C LYS A 124 7.87 -8.86 -5.79
N HIS A 125 7.52 -7.89 -6.63
CA HIS A 125 8.47 -7.19 -7.49
C HIS A 125 9.47 -6.34 -6.69
N LEU A 126 9.00 -5.64 -5.63
CA LEU A 126 9.85 -4.93 -4.69
C LEU A 126 10.84 -5.87 -4.02
N GLY A 127 10.36 -7.03 -3.56
CA GLY A 127 11.20 -8.04 -2.91
C GLY A 127 12.27 -8.63 -3.83
N SER A 128 12.01 -8.77 -5.13
CA SER A 128 12.96 -9.37 -6.08
C SER A 128 13.89 -8.36 -6.74
N SER A 129 13.37 -7.21 -7.17
CA SER A 129 14.11 -6.22 -7.95
C SER A 129 14.70 -5.09 -7.10
N PHE A 130 14.10 -4.82 -5.93
CA PHE A 130 14.56 -3.80 -4.99
C PHE A 130 14.61 -4.29 -3.53
N PRO A 131 15.34 -5.38 -3.20
CA PRO A 131 15.35 -5.96 -1.84
C PRO A 131 15.68 -4.97 -0.72
N TRP A 132 16.44 -3.91 -1.02
CA TRP A 132 16.77 -2.84 -0.06
C TRP A 132 15.55 -2.04 0.43
N THR A 133 14.39 -2.16 -0.22
CA THR A 133 13.12 -1.52 0.17
C THR A 133 12.38 -2.28 1.29
N ILE A 134 12.70 -3.57 1.47
CA ILE A 134 11.97 -4.48 2.37
C ILE A 134 11.90 -3.96 3.81
N PRO A 135 12.97 -3.43 4.43
CA PRO A 135 12.91 -2.99 5.81
C PRO A 135 11.87 -1.89 6.05
N GLU A 136 11.80 -0.89 5.17
CA GLU A 136 10.82 0.19 5.30
C GLU A 136 9.39 -0.27 5.01
N ILE A 137 9.18 -1.18 4.05
CA ILE A 137 7.85 -1.76 3.76
C ILE A 137 7.36 -2.60 4.94
N ALA A 138 8.21 -3.50 5.45
CA ALA A 138 7.87 -4.32 6.62
C ALA A 138 7.54 -3.45 7.83
N TYR A 139 8.26 -2.35 8.02
CA TYR A 139 7.99 -1.40 9.09
C TYR A 139 6.64 -0.69 8.90
N ALA A 140 6.32 -0.23 7.69
CA ALA A 140 5.03 0.39 7.39
C ALA A 140 3.87 -0.60 7.60
N ASN A 141 4.04 -1.86 7.17
CA ASN A 141 3.08 -2.95 7.41
C ASN A 141 2.87 -3.20 8.91
N ALA A 142 3.95 -3.20 9.71
CA ALA A 142 3.84 -3.33 11.16
C ALA A 142 3.07 -2.16 11.80
N ILE A 143 3.37 -0.91 11.40
CA ILE A 143 2.63 0.26 11.90
C ILE A 143 1.15 0.17 11.51
N SER A 144 0.84 -0.21 10.27
CA SER A 144 -0.54 -0.43 9.81
C SER A 144 -1.24 -1.48 10.67
N TYR A 145 -0.59 -2.64 10.86
CA TYR A 145 -1.07 -3.71 11.74
C TYR A 145 -1.36 -3.21 13.15
N PHE A 146 -0.45 -2.46 13.78
CA PHE A 146 -0.69 -1.95 15.13
C PHE A 146 -1.85 -0.95 15.21
N ARG A 147 -2.11 -0.19 14.14
CA ARG A 147 -3.20 0.79 14.09
C ARG A 147 -4.57 0.18 13.76
N MET A 148 -4.62 -1.00 13.16
CA MET A 148 -5.89 -1.69 12.89
C MET A 148 -6.55 -2.14 14.19
N LYS A 149 -7.89 -2.20 14.21
CA LYS A 149 -8.63 -2.86 15.29
C LYS A 149 -8.43 -4.39 15.20
N ASN A 150 -8.68 -5.09 16.29
CA ASN A 150 -8.77 -6.55 16.22
C ASN A 150 -9.99 -6.93 15.36
N VAL A 151 -9.91 -8.08 14.66
CA VAL A 151 -10.93 -8.49 13.69
C VAL A 151 -12.30 -8.70 14.34
N GLU A 152 -12.34 -9.09 15.60
CA GLU A 152 -13.56 -9.26 16.39
C GLU A 152 -14.32 -7.94 16.58
N GLU A 153 -13.61 -6.82 16.58
CA GLU A 153 -14.19 -5.47 16.70
C GLU A 153 -14.73 -4.93 15.36
N LEU A 154 -14.52 -5.66 14.26
CA LEU A 154 -15.02 -5.25 12.94
C LEU A 154 -16.50 -5.64 12.79
N PRO A 155 -17.30 -4.77 12.14
CA PRO A 155 -18.76 -4.81 12.24
C PRO A 155 -19.43 -5.95 11.47
N ASN A 156 -18.75 -6.54 10.47
CA ASN A 156 -19.33 -7.59 9.63
C ASN A 156 -18.26 -8.58 9.14
N ASN A 157 -18.71 -9.78 8.72
CA ASN A 157 -17.82 -10.85 8.25
C ASN A 157 -16.98 -10.43 7.04
N ALA A 158 -17.52 -9.66 6.10
CA ALA A 158 -16.76 -9.19 4.94
C ALA A 158 -15.54 -8.35 5.37
N SER A 159 -15.73 -7.40 6.27
CA SER A 159 -14.64 -6.56 6.81
C SER A 159 -13.61 -7.40 7.57
N ARG A 160 -14.07 -8.44 8.28
CA ARG A 160 -13.20 -9.38 8.99
C ARG A 160 -12.32 -10.17 8.03
N VAL A 161 -12.90 -10.74 6.98
CA VAL A 161 -12.16 -11.47 5.94
C VAL A 161 -11.18 -10.54 5.22
N MET A 162 -11.63 -9.35 4.79
CA MET A 162 -10.79 -8.36 4.10
C MET A 162 -9.57 -7.94 4.95
N ALA A 163 -9.80 -7.54 6.21
CA ALA A 163 -8.73 -7.13 7.12
C ALA A 163 -7.76 -8.29 7.45
N SER A 164 -8.30 -9.50 7.55
CA SER A 164 -7.53 -10.70 7.85
C SER A 164 -6.67 -11.15 6.67
N ALA A 165 -7.21 -11.18 5.45
CA ALA A 165 -6.44 -11.45 4.24
C ALA A 165 -5.30 -10.43 4.06
N LEU A 166 -5.60 -9.14 4.24
CA LEU A 166 -4.61 -8.07 4.15
C LEU A 166 -3.46 -8.25 5.16
N THR A 167 -3.78 -8.53 6.43
CA THR A 167 -2.77 -8.66 7.49
C THR A 167 -2.03 -10.00 7.44
N LYS A 168 -2.73 -11.09 7.08
CA LYS A 168 -2.14 -12.40 6.88
C LYS A 168 -1.11 -12.37 5.76
N TYR A 169 -1.42 -11.74 4.63
CA TYR A 169 -0.48 -11.61 3.52
C TYR A 169 0.72 -10.70 3.87
N ASN A 170 0.46 -9.50 4.38
CA ASN A 170 1.53 -8.49 4.57
C ASN A 170 2.40 -8.70 5.82
N VAL A 171 1.89 -9.40 6.85
CA VAL A 171 2.54 -9.54 8.17
C VAL A 171 2.64 -11.00 8.60
N GLY A 172 2.03 -11.94 7.87
CA GLY A 172 2.03 -13.38 8.18
C GLY A 172 1.01 -13.81 9.24
N LYS A 173 0.24 -12.86 9.82
CA LYS A 173 -0.71 -13.13 10.90
C LYS A 173 -1.96 -12.27 10.83
N VAL A 174 -3.06 -12.84 11.32
CA VAL A 174 -4.32 -12.12 11.56
C VAL A 174 -4.19 -11.29 12.85
N LYS A 175 -4.89 -10.16 12.92
CA LYS A 175 -4.96 -9.34 14.14
C LYS A 175 -6.20 -9.69 14.98
N GLY A 176 -6.00 -10.53 15.98
CA GLY A 176 -7.09 -11.08 16.80
C GLY A 176 -7.48 -12.48 16.33
N THR A 177 -8.68 -12.92 16.70
CA THR A 177 -9.21 -14.27 16.52
C THR A 177 -10.39 -14.28 15.55
N LEU A 178 -10.31 -15.16 14.55
CA LEU A 178 -11.42 -15.46 13.64
C LEU A 178 -12.15 -16.74 14.05
N LYS A 179 -13.40 -16.86 13.63
CA LYS A 179 -14.10 -18.15 13.63
C LYS A 179 -13.52 -19.04 12.53
N ASP A 180 -13.52 -20.36 12.75
CA ASP A 180 -12.89 -21.35 11.87
C ASP A 180 -13.34 -21.22 10.40
N GLU A 181 -14.64 -21.03 10.16
CA GLU A 181 -15.20 -20.84 8.81
C GLU A 181 -14.56 -19.65 8.08
N LEU A 182 -14.43 -18.50 8.74
CA LEU A 182 -13.81 -17.30 8.15
C LEU A 182 -12.30 -17.45 8.01
N LEU A 183 -11.66 -18.26 8.85
CA LEU A 183 -10.24 -18.55 8.74
C LEU A 183 -9.97 -19.38 7.47
N THR A 184 -10.80 -20.38 7.18
CA THR A 184 -10.72 -21.16 5.93
C THR A 184 -10.81 -20.26 4.70
N ASP A 185 -11.74 -19.30 4.69
CA ASP A 185 -11.85 -18.33 3.59
C ASP A 185 -10.57 -17.49 3.44
N VAL A 186 -10.02 -17.01 4.55
CA VAL A 186 -8.78 -16.20 4.56
C VAL A 186 -7.58 -16.99 4.05
N GLU A 187 -7.47 -18.27 4.40
CA GLU A 187 -6.41 -19.16 3.92
C GLU A 187 -6.54 -19.43 2.42
N ALA A 188 -7.75 -19.69 1.93
CA ALA A 188 -8.02 -19.86 0.51
C ALA A 188 -7.64 -18.61 -0.29
N ILE A 189 -8.06 -17.42 0.17
CA ILE A 189 -7.70 -16.13 -0.44
C ILE A 189 -6.18 -15.95 -0.43
N THR A 190 -5.51 -16.19 0.70
CA THR A 190 -4.05 -16.02 0.81
C THR A 190 -3.31 -16.93 -0.17
N SER A 191 -3.75 -18.18 -0.34
CA SER A 191 -3.17 -19.11 -1.32
C SER A 191 -3.35 -18.63 -2.77
N VAL A 192 -4.50 -18.01 -3.10
CA VAL A 192 -4.73 -17.41 -4.42
C VAL A 192 -3.78 -16.22 -4.63
N LEU A 193 -3.61 -15.36 -3.62
CA LEU A 193 -2.70 -14.21 -3.68
C LEU A 193 -1.24 -14.62 -3.87
N GLU A 194 -0.77 -15.65 -3.17
CA GLU A 194 0.58 -16.18 -3.32
C GLU A 194 0.87 -16.66 -4.74
N LYS A 195 -0.10 -17.34 -5.37
CA LYS A 195 0.00 -17.81 -6.76
C LYS A 195 0.02 -16.65 -7.75
N VAL A 196 -0.86 -15.66 -7.55
CA VAL A 196 -0.94 -14.50 -8.44
C VAL A 196 0.23 -13.55 -8.31
N ALA A 197 0.98 -13.57 -7.20
CA ALA A 197 2.10 -12.66 -7.02
C ALA A 197 3.22 -12.84 -8.07
N GLU A 198 3.29 -13.98 -8.76
CA GLU A 198 4.36 -14.36 -9.70
C GLU A 198 4.20 -13.75 -11.11
N ASN A 199 4.09 -12.42 -11.20
CA ASN A 199 3.97 -11.65 -12.44
C ASN A 199 2.92 -12.21 -13.43
N PRO A 200 1.63 -12.18 -13.03
CA PRO A 200 0.56 -12.85 -13.73
C PRO A 200 0.12 -12.04 -14.97
N THR A 201 -0.37 -12.76 -15.97
CA THR A 201 -1.13 -12.21 -17.09
C THR A 201 -2.40 -11.52 -16.59
N LEU A 202 -2.98 -10.63 -17.40
CA LEU A 202 -4.24 -9.96 -17.03
C LEU A 202 -5.36 -10.98 -16.77
N ASP A 203 -5.47 -12.04 -17.57
CA ASP A 203 -6.50 -13.05 -17.39
C ASP A 203 -6.36 -13.81 -16.07
N GLU A 204 -5.12 -14.08 -15.64
CA GLU A 204 -4.85 -14.68 -14.32
C GLU A 204 -5.24 -13.74 -13.18
N ARG A 205 -4.98 -12.43 -13.32
CA ARG A 205 -5.43 -11.43 -12.34
C ARG A 205 -6.95 -11.38 -12.24
N ILE A 206 -7.65 -11.37 -13.38
CA ILE A 206 -9.12 -11.35 -13.42
C ILE A 206 -9.72 -12.67 -12.91
N SER A 207 -9.08 -13.80 -13.19
CA SER A 207 -9.46 -15.12 -12.67
C SER A 207 -9.35 -15.16 -11.14
N ALA A 208 -8.24 -14.65 -10.59
CA ALA A 208 -8.06 -14.55 -9.14
C ALA A 208 -9.07 -13.60 -8.49
N ALA A 209 -9.44 -12.50 -9.15
CA ALA A 209 -10.44 -11.56 -8.65
C ALA A 209 -11.85 -12.18 -8.52
N ASN A 210 -12.13 -13.33 -9.14
CA ASN A 210 -13.40 -14.03 -9.03
C ASN A 210 -13.42 -15.12 -7.94
N LYS A 211 -12.27 -15.39 -7.32
CA LYS A 211 -12.12 -16.36 -6.22
C LYS A 211 -12.18 -15.64 -4.88
#